data_AF-A0A350DEH3-F1
#
_entry.id   AF-A0A350DEH3-F1
#
_cell.length_a   1.000
_cell.length_b   1.000
_cell.length_c   1.000
_cell.angle_alpha   90.00
_cell.angle_beta   90.00
_cell.angle_gamma   90.00
#
_symmetry.space_group_name_H-M   'P 1'
#
loop_
_entity.id
_entity.type
_entity.pdbx_description
1 polymer ?
#
loop_
_entity_poly.entity_id
_entity_poly.type
_entity_poly.pdbx_seq_one_letter_code
_entity_poly.pdbx_strand_id
1 'polypeptide(L)' 'RHQRDSELPMPKLILHALQVNTRGGRLPEPEANGKRYLKIPLDALEGAAWD' A
#
# COMPACT_ATOMS: atom_id res chain seq x y z
N ARG A 1 -20.54 9.29 -11.76
CA ARG A 1 -19.07 9.22 -11.50
C ARG A 1 -18.81 8.47 -10.19
N HIS A 2 -19.39 8.88 -9.07
CA HIS A 2 -19.16 8.25 -7.75
C HIS A 2 -19.72 6.84 -7.58
N GLN A 3 -20.87 6.52 -8.19
CA GLN A 3 -21.55 5.23 -7.96
C GLN A 3 -20.71 4.01 -8.39
N ARG A 4 -19.99 4.13 -9.51
CA ARG A 4 -19.09 3.06 -9.96
C ARG A 4 -17.89 2.90 -9.02
N ASP A 5 -17.33 4.02 -8.55
CA ASP A 5 -16.10 3.99 -7.76
C ASP A 5 -16.34 3.42 -6.34
N SER A 6 -17.55 3.56 -5.79
CA SER A 6 -17.92 2.97 -4.49
C SER A 6 -18.08 1.45 -4.50
N GLU A 7 -18.26 0.85 -5.67
CA GLU A 7 -18.45 -0.60 -5.81
C GLU A 7 -17.14 -1.35 -6.08
N LEU A 8 -16.04 -0.63 -6.35
CA LEU A 8 -14.76 -1.23 -6.68
C LEU A 8 -13.99 -1.64 -5.43
N PRO A 9 -13.47 -2.87 -5.35
CA PRO A 9 -12.60 -3.27 -4.25
C PRO A 9 -11.27 -2.52 -4.31
N MET A 10 -10.62 -2.38 -3.15
CA MET A 10 -9.26 -1.84 -3.13
C MET A 10 -8.30 -2.75 -3.93
N PRO A 11 -7.45 -2.20 -4.80
CA PRO A 11 -6.44 -2.99 -5.50
C PRO A 11 -5.47 -3.66 -4.53
N LYS A 12 -5.18 -4.96 -4.74
CA LYS A 12 -4.31 -5.77 -3.86
C LYS A 12 -2.94 -5.15 -3.56
N LEU A 13 -2.37 -4.41 -4.51
CA LEU A 13 -1.04 -3.82 -4.39
C LEU A 13 -1.03 -2.31 -4.09
N ILE A 14 -2.19 -1.71 -3.78
CA ILE A 14 -2.28 -0.25 -3.61
C ILE A 14 -1.30 0.28 -2.55
N LEU A 15 -1.21 -0.38 -1.39
CA LEU A 15 -0.31 0.01 -0.30
C LEU A 15 1.17 -0.18 -0.64
N HIS A 16 1.50 -1.16 -1.49
CA HIS A 16 2.86 -1.41 -1.94
C HIS A 16 3.28 -0.33 -2.95
N ALA A 17 2.43 -0.10 -3.95
CA ALA A 17 2.64 0.87 -5.01
C ALA A 17 2.77 2.29 -4.46
N LEU A 18 1.90 2.69 -3.52
CA LEU A 18 1.97 4.01 -2.90
C LEU A 18 3.32 4.26 -2.20
N GLN A 19 3.83 3.27 -1.45
CA GLN A 19 5.10 3.43 -0.71
C GLN A 19 6.33 3.55 -1.63
N VAL A 20 6.31 2.91 -2.78
CA VAL A 20 7.45 2.89 -3.72
C VAL A 20 7.33 4.00 -4.76
N ASN A 21 6.15 4.19 -5.34
CA ASN A 21 5.95 5.10 -6.47
C ASN A 21 6.03 6.57 -6.04
N THR A 22 5.53 6.91 -4.84
CA THR A 22 5.67 8.27 -4.30
C THR A 22 7.13 8.65 -4.05
N ARG A 23 8.02 7.67 -3.89
CA ARG A 23 9.48 7.84 -3.77
C ARG A 23 10.22 7.80 -5.11
N GLY A 24 9.49 7.85 -6.22
CA GLY A 24 10.05 7.76 -7.57
C GLY A 24 10.64 6.38 -7.87
N GLY A 25 10.01 5.32 -7.36
CA GLY A 25 10.48 3.93 -7.56
C GLY A 25 11.55 3.46 -6.58
N ARG A 26 12.02 4.33 -5.66
CA ARG A 26 13.03 3.96 -4.67
C ARG A 26 12.42 3.16 -3.52
N LEU A 27 13.07 2.06 -3.15
CA LEU A 27 12.70 1.25 -1.99
C LEU A 27 12.98 1.98 -0.67
N PRO A 28 12.29 1.65 0.44
CA PRO A 28 12.62 2.16 1.76
C PRO A 28 14.04 1.84 2.18
N GLU A 29 14.67 2.72 2.95
CA GLU A 29 15.96 2.43 3.56
C GLU A 29 15.92 1.16 4.42
N PRO A 30 17.03 0.40 4.50
CA PRO A 30 17.10 -0.77 5.36
C PRO A 30 16.96 -0.39 6.84
N GLU A 31 16.35 -1.27 7.62
CA GLU A 31 16.39 -1.19 9.08
C GLU A 31 17.74 -1.70 9.62
N ALA A 32 17.94 -1.67 10.94
CA ALA A 32 19.20 -2.05 11.59
C ALA A 32 19.66 -3.49 11.28
N ASN A 33 18.74 -4.36 10.87
CA ASN A 33 19.04 -5.73 10.44
C ASN A 33 19.46 -5.84 8.96
N GLY A 34 19.65 -4.72 8.27
CA GLY A 34 20.02 -4.65 6.86
C GLY A 34 18.91 -5.01 5.88
N LYS A 35 17.69 -5.31 6.34
CA LYS A 35 16.54 -5.65 5.50
C LYS A 35 15.62 -4.44 5.30
N ARG A 36 14.97 -4.40 4.15
CA ARG A 36 13.98 -3.36 3.79
C ARG A 36 12.58 -3.92 4.01
N TYR A 37 11.68 -3.09 4.54
CA TYR A 37 10.31 -3.47 4.83
C TYR A 37 9.33 -2.46 4.24
N LEU A 38 8.26 -2.97 3.65
CA LEU A 38 7.07 -2.17 3.39
C LEU A 38 6.20 -2.20 4.65
N LYS A 39 5.67 -1.04 5.03
CA LYS A 39 4.85 -0.90 6.24
C LYS A 39 3.39 -0.92 5.84
N ILE A 40 2.67 -1.93 6.31
CA ILE A 40 1.23 -2.06 6.06
C ILE A 40 0.52 -1.67 7.35
N PRO A 41 -0.23 -0.55 7.36
CA PRO A 41 -0.96 -0.16 8.55
C PRO A 41 -2.16 -1.10 8.73
N LEU A 42 -2.30 -1.65 9.94
CA LEU A 42 -3.45 -2.46 10.32
C LEU A 42 -4.62 -1.53 10.61
N ASP A 43 -5.80 -1.90 10.12
CA ASP A 43 -7.09 -1.22 10.36
C ASP A 43 -7.16 0.28 10.01
N ALA A 44 -6.18 0.81 9.26
CA ALA A 44 -6.17 2.21 8.85
C ALA A 44 -6.94 2.48 7.56
N LEU A 45 -7.24 1.44 6.77
CA LEU A 45 -8.03 1.54 5.55
C LEU A 45 -9.15 0.50 5.59
N GLU A 46 -10.39 0.98 5.70
CA GLU A 46 -11.58 0.15 5.58
C GLU A 46 -11.66 -0.47 4.17
N GLY A 47 -12.00 -1.76 4.09
CA GLY A 47 -12.14 -2.47 2.81
C GLY A 47 -10.82 -2.84 2.12
N ALA A 48 -9.69 -2.82 2.84
CA ALA A 48 -8.45 -3.41 2.35
C ALA A 48 -8.64 -4.92 2.12
N ALA A 49 -8.33 -5.37 0.90
CA ALA A 49 -8.31 -6.79 0.58
C ALA A 49 -7.08 -7.42 1.24
N TRP A 50 -7.31 -8.10 2.36
CA TRP A 50 -6.28 -8.83 3.11
C TRP A 50 -6.08 -10.28 2.62
N ASP A 51 -6.88 -10.70 1.64
CA ASP A 51 -6.91 -12.05 1.06
C ASP A 51 -6.16 -12.12 -0.30
#